data_AF-A0A6I1ZGQ5-F1
#
_entry.id   AF-A0A6I1ZGQ5-F1
#
_cell.length_a   1.000
_cell.length_b   1.000
_cell.length_c   1.000
_cell.angle_alpha   90.00
_cell.angle_beta   90.00
_cell.angle_gamma   90.00
#
_symmetry.space_group_name_H-M   'P 1'
#
loop_
_entity.id
_entity.type
_entity.pdbx_description
1 polymer ?
#
loop_
_entity_poly.entity_id
_entity_poly.type
_entity_poly.pdbx_seq_one_letter_code
_entity_poly.pdbx_strand_id
1 'polypeptide(L)'
;MPSILPVTKGKFTSGFGLRRDPYTQKYDFHRGQDIKVRTGTPVLATADGKVVAARWDGNLGLYVKIDHGNGFRTLYGHLRRIGVEEGQLIRRGDRIGESGNTGRSTNPHLHYEVRLYRQSQNPINFF
;
A
#
# COMPACT_ATOMS: atom_id res chain seq x y z
N MET A 1 -4.35 14.97 -1.33
CA MET A 1 -4.20 13.91 -2.37
C MET A 1 -2.84 13.26 -2.21
N PRO A 2 -2.69 11.95 -2.51
CA PRO A 2 -1.39 11.27 -2.54
C PRO A 2 -0.42 11.96 -3.50
N SER A 3 0.80 12.28 -3.05
CA SER A 3 1.74 13.07 -3.85
C SER A 3 3.23 12.78 -3.59
N ILE A 4 3.55 11.69 -2.89
CA ILE A 4 4.93 11.28 -2.57
C ILE A 4 5.04 9.76 -2.64
N LEU A 5 6.27 9.25 -2.75
CA LEU A 5 6.54 7.82 -2.63
C LEU A 5 6.23 7.33 -1.20
N PRO A 6 5.61 6.14 -1.05
CA PRO A 6 5.30 5.56 0.26
C PRO A 6 6.53 4.92 0.93
N VAL A 7 7.68 4.88 0.25
CA VAL A 7 8.97 4.39 0.73
C VAL A 7 10.10 5.26 0.17
N THR A 8 11.17 5.45 0.92
CA THR A 8 12.30 6.32 0.51
C THR A 8 13.25 5.66 -0.49
N LYS A 9 13.23 4.34 -0.59
CA LYS A 9 14.05 3.53 -1.51
C LYS A 9 13.24 2.32 -1.97
N GLY A 10 13.36 1.94 -3.24
CA GLY A 10 12.71 0.74 -3.76
C GLY A 10 12.79 0.67 -5.29
N LYS A 11 12.39 -0.48 -5.84
CA LYS A 11 12.23 -0.67 -7.29
C LYS A 11 10.78 -1.06 -7.59
N PHE A 12 10.15 -0.40 -8.54
CA PHE A 12 8.84 -0.83 -9.04
C PHE A 12 8.98 -2.17 -9.74
N THR A 13 8.18 -3.16 -9.33
CA THR A 13 8.27 -4.53 -9.88
C THR A 13 7.01 -4.96 -10.59
N SER A 14 5.84 -4.73 -10.00
CA SER A 14 4.58 -5.10 -10.64
C SER A 14 3.60 -3.94 -10.60
N GLY A 15 3.25 -3.47 -11.80
CA GLY A 15 2.38 -2.31 -11.97
C GLY A 15 0.89 -2.65 -11.86
N PHE A 16 0.09 -1.60 -11.88
CA PHE A 16 -1.36 -1.64 -11.93
C PHE A 16 -1.85 -2.22 -13.26
N GLY A 17 -2.91 -3.04 -13.23
CA GLY A 17 -3.56 -3.58 -14.43
C GLY A 17 -3.54 -5.10 -14.54
N LEU A 18 -3.93 -5.62 -15.71
CA LEU A 18 -3.95 -7.05 -15.99
C LEU A 18 -2.54 -7.64 -15.95
N ARG A 19 -2.35 -8.67 -15.11
CA ARG A 19 -1.12 -9.45 -15.04
C ARG A 19 -1.42 -10.92 -14.84
N ARG A 20 -0.44 -11.78 -15.08
CA ARG A 20 -0.54 -13.19 -14.73
C ARG A 20 -0.33 -13.34 -13.23
N ASP A 21 -1.32 -13.86 -12.51
CA ASP A 21 -1.23 -14.15 -11.09
C ASP A 21 -0.14 -15.20 -10.85
N PRO A 22 0.84 -14.91 -9.97
CA PRO A 22 2.02 -15.76 -9.83
C PRO A 22 1.70 -17.15 -9.24
N TYR A 23 0.59 -17.30 -8.52
CA TYR A 23 0.22 -18.54 -7.84
C TYR A 23 -0.68 -19.43 -8.70
N THR A 24 -1.66 -18.84 -9.38
CA THR A 24 -2.69 -19.56 -10.16
C THR A 24 -2.37 -19.60 -11.65
N GLN A 25 -1.41 -18.79 -12.11
CA GLN A 25 -1.02 -18.65 -13.51
C GLN A 25 -2.14 -18.13 -14.44
N LYS A 26 -3.26 -17.68 -13.87
CA LYS A 26 -4.38 -17.04 -14.58
C LYS A 26 -4.17 -15.54 -14.67
N TYR A 27 -4.84 -14.87 -15.58
CA TYR A 27 -4.86 -13.41 -15.60
C TYR A 27 -5.69 -12.88 -14.43
N ASP A 28 -5.12 -11.97 -13.64
CA ASP A 28 -5.78 -11.25 -12.56
C ASP A 28 -5.46 -9.74 -12.69
N PHE A 29 -6.36 -8.91 -12.18
CA PHE A 29 -6.21 -7.45 -12.23
C PHE A 29 -5.55 -6.94 -10.96
N HIS A 30 -4.30 -6.49 -11.08
CA HIS A 30 -3.55 -5.89 -9.99
C HIS A 30 -4.01 -4.46 -9.72
N ARG A 31 -4.57 -4.22 -8.53
CA ARG A 31 -5.21 -2.96 -8.15
C ARG A 31 -4.25 -1.91 -7.58
N GLY A 32 -2.95 -2.19 -7.58
CA GLY A 32 -1.94 -1.35 -6.98
C GLY A 32 -0.59 -1.43 -7.70
N GLN A 33 0.42 -0.96 -7.01
CA GLN A 33 1.83 -0.97 -7.41
C GLN A 33 2.62 -1.72 -6.35
N ASP A 34 3.34 -2.76 -6.78
CA ASP A 34 4.27 -3.47 -5.92
C ASP A 34 5.64 -2.80 -6.00
N ILE A 35 6.18 -2.44 -4.83
CA ILE A 35 7.48 -1.77 -4.68
C ILE A 35 8.41 -2.71 -3.93
N LYS A 36 9.39 -3.28 -4.62
CA LYS A 36 10.38 -4.18 -4.01
C LYS A 36 11.27 -3.41 -3.06
N VAL A 37 11.21 -3.79 -1.79
CA VAL A 37 11.95 -3.20 -0.67
C VAL A 37 12.32 -4.29 0.32
N ARG A 38 13.38 -4.06 1.13
CA ARG A 38 13.71 -4.98 2.22
C ARG A 38 12.64 -4.93 3.30
N THR A 39 12.38 -6.05 3.97
CA THR A 39 11.61 -6.09 5.22
C THR A 39 12.17 -5.09 6.24
N GLY A 40 11.30 -4.35 6.92
CA GLY A 40 11.68 -3.32 7.89
C GLY A 40 11.90 -1.93 7.32
N THR A 41 11.74 -1.75 6.00
CA THR A 41 11.82 -0.41 5.39
C THR A 41 10.67 0.45 5.91
N PRO A 42 10.92 1.68 6.39
CA PRO A 42 9.85 2.58 6.82
C PRO A 42 8.84 2.84 5.69
N VAL A 43 7.55 2.74 6.03
CA VAL A 43 6.44 3.06 5.14
C VAL A 43 5.82 4.38 5.60
N LEU A 44 5.60 5.29 4.65
CA LEU A 44 5.16 6.66 4.88
C LEU A 44 3.75 6.90 4.30
N ALA A 45 2.98 7.72 4.99
CA ALA A 45 1.71 8.22 4.48
C ALA A 45 1.94 9.17 3.30
N THR A 46 1.21 8.96 2.20
CA THR A 46 1.45 9.72 0.96
C THR A 46 0.63 11.01 0.88
N ALA A 47 -0.28 11.22 1.84
CA ALA A 47 -1.03 12.44 2.06
C ALA A 47 -1.58 12.51 3.49
N ASP A 48 -2.07 13.68 3.90
CA ASP A 48 -2.81 13.87 5.14
C ASP A 48 -4.11 13.06 5.14
N GLY A 49 -4.54 12.57 6.30
CA GLY A 49 -5.80 11.83 6.39
C GLY A 49 -6.05 11.21 7.76
N LYS A 50 -7.00 10.28 7.78
CA LYS A 50 -7.37 9.49 8.95
C LYS A 50 -7.22 8.00 8.65
N VAL A 51 -6.59 7.26 9.56
CA VAL A 51 -6.50 5.80 9.44
C VAL A 51 -7.91 5.22 9.59
N VAL A 52 -8.34 4.44 8.59
CA VAL A 52 -9.66 3.77 8.56
C VAL A 52 -9.56 2.25 8.62
N ALA A 53 -8.34 1.71 8.61
CA ALA A 53 -8.07 0.33 8.98
C ALA A 53 -6.58 0.18 9.31
N ALA A 54 -6.26 -0.54 10.38
CA ALA A 54 -4.91 -0.97 10.73
C ALA A 54 -4.99 -2.38 11.32
N ARG A 55 -5.00 -3.41 10.47
CA ARG A 55 -5.35 -4.78 10.88
C ARG A 55 -4.76 -5.85 9.95
N TRP A 56 -5.02 -7.11 10.27
CA TRP A 56 -4.67 -8.26 9.44
C TRP A 56 -5.76 -8.57 8.40
N ASP A 57 -5.35 -9.02 7.22
CA ASP A 57 -6.17 -9.65 6.18
C ASP A 57 -5.40 -10.83 5.57
N GLY A 58 -6.11 -11.88 5.14
CA GLY A 58 -5.45 -13.09 4.61
C GLY A 58 -4.65 -12.85 3.32
N ASN A 59 -5.10 -11.94 2.47
CA ASN A 59 -4.43 -11.63 1.21
C ASN A 59 -3.36 -10.55 1.42
N LEU A 60 -3.72 -9.45 2.09
CA LEU A 60 -2.84 -8.30 2.27
C LEU A 60 -1.84 -8.47 3.42
N GLY A 61 -2.02 -9.45 4.31
CA GLY A 61 -1.25 -9.56 5.54
C GLY A 61 -1.59 -8.41 6.50
N LEU A 62 -0.59 -7.89 7.20
CA LEU A 62 -0.75 -6.64 7.94
C LEU A 62 -0.86 -5.49 6.96
N TYR A 63 -1.89 -4.67 7.12
CA TYR A 63 -2.10 -3.52 6.25
C TYR A 63 -2.62 -2.30 6.99
N VAL A 64 -2.38 -1.14 6.39
CA VAL A 64 -2.94 0.16 6.79
C VAL A 64 -3.74 0.72 5.63
N LYS A 65 -4.89 1.34 5.92
CA LYS A 65 -5.69 2.09 4.97
C LYS A 65 -5.97 3.48 5.53
N ILE A 66 -5.76 4.51 4.70
CA ILE A 66 -5.94 5.90 5.09
C ILE A 66 -6.99 6.54 4.17
N ASP A 67 -7.94 7.25 4.77
CA ASP A 67 -8.88 8.12 4.07
C ASP A 67 -8.34 9.55 4.08
N HIS A 68 -8.12 10.10 2.89
CA HIS A 68 -7.52 11.42 2.70
C HIS A 68 -8.57 12.51 2.40
N GLY A 69 -9.86 12.16 2.47
CA GLY A 69 -10.95 13.03 2.05
C GLY A 69 -11.04 13.18 0.53
N ASN A 70 -12.07 13.89 0.06
CA ASN A 70 -12.31 14.16 -1.37
C ASN A 70 -12.30 12.89 -2.25
N GLY A 71 -12.76 11.76 -1.69
CA GLY A 71 -12.81 10.47 -2.37
C GLY A 71 -11.49 9.70 -2.44
N PHE A 72 -10.37 10.26 -1.96
CA PHE A 72 -9.06 9.61 -2.01
C PHE A 72 -8.85 8.65 -0.84
N ARG A 73 -8.37 7.44 -1.16
CA ARG A 73 -7.91 6.45 -0.18
C ARG A 73 -6.63 5.80 -0.64
N THR A 74 -5.76 5.46 0.32
CA THR A 74 -4.56 4.67 0.07
C THR A 74 -4.56 3.40 0.90
N LEU A 75 -3.90 2.37 0.38
CA LEU A 75 -3.70 1.09 1.06
C LEU A 75 -2.23 0.72 1.02
N TYR A 76 -1.72 0.22 2.16
CA TYR A 76 -0.34 -0.21 2.35
C TYR A 76 -0.37 -1.64 2.89
N GLY A 77 -0.05 -2.62 2.04
CA GLY A 77 -0.12 -4.05 2.36
C GLY A 77 1.24 -4.72 2.57
N HIS A 78 1.19 -5.98 2.97
CA HIS A 78 2.31 -6.87 3.25
C HIS A 78 3.28 -6.34 4.32
N LEU A 79 2.79 -5.52 5.26
CA LEU A 79 3.60 -4.93 6.31
C LEU A 79 4.12 -6.01 7.27
N ARG A 80 5.27 -5.79 7.92
CA ARG A 80 5.71 -6.63 9.04
C ARG A 80 5.25 -6.08 10.40
N ARG A 81 5.03 -4.77 10.46
CA ARG A 81 4.63 -4.05 11.66
C ARG A 81 3.79 -2.85 11.29
N ILE A 82 2.68 -2.68 11.99
CA ILE A 82 1.84 -1.49 11.94
C ILE A 82 2.32 -0.52 13.02
N GLY A 83 2.44 0.76 12.68
CA GLY A 83 2.90 1.82 13.59
C GLY A 83 1.83 2.84 13.96
N VAL A 84 0.58 2.60 13.56
CA VAL A 84 -0.57 3.50 13.74
C VAL A 84 -1.83 2.73 14.08
N GLU A 85 -2.82 3.42 14.63
CA GLU A 85 -4.09 2.82 15.05
C GLU A 85 -5.27 3.33 14.22
N GLU A 86 -6.34 2.55 14.16
CA GLU A 86 -7.58 2.99 13.51
C GLU A 86 -8.13 4.24 14.20
N GLY A 87 -8.52 5.24 13.42
CA GLY A 87 -8.97 6.54 13.92
C GLY A 87 -7.88 7.60 14.05
N GLN A 88 -6.60 7.22 14.01
CA GLN A 88 -5.47 8.15 14.14
C GLN A 88 -5.43 9.15 12.96
N LEU A 89 -5.17 10.42 13.26
CA LEU A 89 -4.89 11.45 12.26
C LEU A 89 -3.43 11.37 11.83
N ILE A 90 -3.21 11.49 10.53
CA ILE A 90 -1.91 11.28 9.87
C ILE A 90 -1.62 12.48 8.99
N ARG A 91 -0.37 12.94 9.00
CA ARG A 91 0.17 13.93 8.07
C ARG A 91 0.97 13.25 6.97
N ARG A 92 1.04 13.89 5.81
CA ARG A 92 1.89 13.47 4.70
C ARG A 92 3.33 13.33 5.17
N GLY A 93 3.91 12.17 4.92
CA GLY A 93 5.29 11.83 5.32
C GLY A 93 5.39 11.17 6.69
N ASP A 94 4.31 11.09 7.47
CA ASP A 94 4.32 10.36 8.73
C ASP A 94 4.60 8.88 8.50
N ARG A 95 5.39 8.29 9.40
CA ARG A 95 5.68 6.86 9.39
C ARG A 95 4.48 6.08 9.91
N ILE A 96 3.96 5.19 9.08
CA ILE A 96 2.76 4.40 9.40
C ILE A 96 3.05 2.92 9.68
N GLY A 97 4.27 2.47 9.41
CA GLY A 97 4.68 1.10 9.65
C GLY A 97 5.98 0.73 8.97
N GLU A 98 6.17 -0.57 8.79
CA GLU A 98 7.35 -1.16 8.19
C GLU A 98 6.95 -2.21 7.15
N SER A 99 7.59 -2.16 5.98
CA SER A 99 7.39 -3.15 4.93
C SER A 99 7.76 -4.55 5.41
N GLY A 100 7.19 -5.56 4.76
CA GLY A 100 7.39 -6.95 5.14
C GLY A 100 7.16 -7.91 3.99
N ASN A 101 6.63 -9.07 4.35
CA ASN A 101 6.29 -10.16 3.44
C ASN A 101 5.11 -10.97 4.01
N THR A 102 4.16 -10.31 4.69
CA THR A 102 3.03 -10.98 5.34
C THR A 102 1.85 -11.17 4.37
N GLY A 103 0.93 -12.08 4.70
CA GLY A 103 -0.20 -12.42 3.83
C GLY A 103 0.25 -13.20 2.60
N ARG A 104 -0.46 -13.01 1.50
CA ARG A 104 -0.18 -13.69 0.22
C ARG A 104 0.86 -12.89 -0.57
N SER A 105 2.13 -13.04 -0.19
CA SER A 105 3.28 -12.43 -0.86
C SER A 105 4.37 -13.45 -1.14
N THR A 106 5.03 -13.36 -2.30
CA THR A 106 6.10 -14.27 -2.70
C THR A 106 7.48 -13.83 -2.23
N ASN A 107 7.71 -12.52 -2.16
CA ASN A 107 8.99 -11.92 -1.77
C ASN A 107 8.76 -10.58 -1.07
N PRO A 108 9.69 -10.12 -0.21
CA PRO A 108 9.55 -8.84 0.48
C PRO A 108 9.30 -7.66 -0.47
N HIS A 109 8.18 -6.98 -0.26
CA HIS A 109 7.77 -5.78 -1.01
C HIS A 109 6.70 -5.01 -0.23
N LEU A 110 6.42 -3.78 -0.67
CA LEU A 110 5.24 -3.03 -0.27
C LEU A 110 4.21 -3.13 -1.40
N HIS A 111 2.99 -3.56 -1.09
CA HIS A 111 1.85 -3.41 -1.98
C HIS A 111 1.16 -2.07 -1.69
N TYR A 112 1.04 -1.20 -2.69
CA TYR A 112 0.47 0.14 -2.53
C TYR A 112 -0.69 0.38 -3.50
N GLU A 113 -1.87 0.74 -2.99
CA GLU A 113 -3.00 1.15 -3.83
C GLU A 113 -3.34 2.63 -3.64
N VAL A 114 -3.82 3.25 -4.72
CA VAL A 114 -4.54 4.53 -4.68
C VAL A 114 -5.95 4.30 -5.21
N ARG A 115 -6.96 4.82 -4.50
CA ARG A 115 -8.35 4.80 -4.96
C ARG A 115 -8.92 6.21 -4.95
N LEU A 116 -9.70 6.53 -5.98
CA LEU A 116 -10.49 7.75 -6.09
C LEU A 116 -11.96 7.36 -6.28
N TYR A 117 -12.84 7.81 -5.39
CA TYR A 117 -14.27 7.44 -5.38
C TYR A 117 -14.50 5.93 -5.54
N ARG A 118 -13.74 5.14 -4.78
CA ARG A 118 -13.71 3.66 -4.76
C ARG A 118 -13.10 2.99 -6.00
N GLN A 119 -12.81 3.72 -7.06
CA GLN A 119 -12.15 3.20 -8.26
C GLN A 119 -10.64 3.16 -8.06
N SER A 120 -10.03 2.00 -8.31
CA SER A 120 -8.57 1.87 -8.25
C SER A 120 -7.92 2.67 -9.37
N GLN A 121 -6.88 3.40 -9.01
CA GLN A 121 -6.09 4.24 -9.91
C GLN A 121 -4.70 3.64 -10.06
N ASN A 122 -4.03 3.93 -11.17
CA ASN A 122 -2.62 3.57 -11.31
C ASN A 122 -1.77 4.44 -10.34
N PRO A 123 -1.12 3.86 -9.32
CA PRO A 123 -0.39 4.64 -8.32
C PRO A 123 0.77 5.44 -8.89
N ILE A 124 1.33 5.03 -10.05
CA ILE A 124 2.46 5.73 -10.69
C ILE A 124 2.13 7.16 -11.10
N ASN A 125 0.84 7.52 -11.18
CA ASN A 125 0.40 8.87 -11.54
C ASN A 125 0.37 9.84 -10.33
N PHE A 126 0.78 9.39 -9.14
CA PHE A 126 0.67 10.14 -7.88
C PHE A 126 2.03 10.42 -7.21
N PHE A 127 3.14 10.16 -7.89
CA PHE A 127 4.49 10.46 -7.43
C PHE A 127 5.46 10.67 -8.60
#